data_AF-A0A2D5VDU8-F1
#
_entry.id   AF-A0A2D5VDU8-F1
#
_cell.length_a   1.000
_cell.length_b   1.000
_cell.length_c   1.000
_cell.angle_alpha   90.00
_cell.angle_beta   90.00
_cell.angle_gamma   90.00
#
_symmetry.space_group_name_H-M   'P 1'
#
loop_
_entity.id
_entity.type
_entity.pdbx_description
1 polymer ?
#
loop_
_entity_poly.entity_id
_entity_poly.type
_entity_poly.pdbx_seq_one_letter_code
_entity_poly.pdbx_strand_id
1 'polypeptide(L)'
;MRRFVFILGLILITMSLTQASIKSIEIALEAELAQKVEAPMKVDDDAVGKGASNGKFIWMEGKPVTGGGGKGWAEFVVPIKEKGKYAIWGRCPSLGRQ
;
A
#
# COMPACT_ATOMS: atom_id res chain seq x y z
N MET A 1 -6.30 50.91 13.66
CA MET A 1 -6.40 49.65 14.42
C MET A 1 -7.47 48.70 13.85
N ARG A 2 -8.74 49.11 13.73
CA ARG A 2 -9.85 48.24 13.25
C ARG A 2 -9.64 47.61 11.86
N ARG A 3 -9.15 48.35 10.86
CA ARG A 3 -8.84 47.82 9.51
C ARG A 3 -7.70 46.78 9.52
N PHE A 4 -6.72 46.95 10.42
CA PHE A 4 -5.59 46.03 10.56
C PHE A 4 -6.03 44.68 11.14
N VAL A 5 -6.94 44.71 12.13
CA VAL A 5 -7.54 43.50 12.72
C VAL A 5 -8.37 42.72 11.68
N PHE A 6 -9.10 43.41 10.80
CA PHE A 6 -9.84 42.77 9.71
C PHE A 6 -8.93 42.10 8.68
N ILE A 7 -7.84 42.76 8.28
CA ILE A 7 -6.87 42.20 7.32
C ILE A 7 -6.15 40.99 7.93
N LEU A 8 -5.75 41.07 9.19
CA LEU A 8 -5.10 39.95 9.89
C LEU A 8 -6.02 38.73 10.01
N GLY A 9 -7.30 38.96 10.32
CA GLY A 9 -8.31 37.91 10.37
C GLY A 9 -8.53 37.22 9.03
N LEU A 10 -8.54 37.98 7.94
CA LEU A 10 -8.70 37.44 6.58
C LEU A 10 -7.51 36.55 6.19
N ILE A 11 -6.28 36.95 6.53
CA ILE A 11 -5.06 36.18 6.25
C ILE A 11 -5.03 34.86 7.04
N LEU A 12 -5.45 34.89 8.31
CA LEU A 12 -5.51 33.68 9.14
C LEU A 12 -6.55 32.68 8.64
N ILE A 13 -7.69 33.17 8.14
CA ILE A 13 -8.73 32.31 7.54
C ILE A 13 -8.22 31.65 6.26
N THR A 14 -7.55 32.39 5.36
CA THR A 14 -7.03 31.83 4.11
C THR A 14 -5.90 30.84 4.34
N MET A 15 -4.99 31.08 5.30
CA MET A 15 -3.95 30.10 5.65
C MET A 15 -4.54 28.80 6.21
N SER A 16 -5.59 28.90 7.05
CA SER A 16 -6.27 27.72 7.62
C SER A 16 -6.96 26.86 6.54
N LEU A 17 -7.48 27.48 5.48
CA LEU A 17 -8.09 26.78 4.34
C LEU A 17 -7.06 26.08 3.45
N THR A 18 -5.83 26.59 3.35
CA THR A 18 -4.76 25.97 2.51
C THR A 18 -4.13 24.71 3.13
N GLN A 19 -4.30 24.47 4.43
CA GLN A 19 -3.81 23.24 5.10
C GLN A 19 -4.77 22.06 4.99
N ALA A 20 -5.98 22.28 4.48
CA ALA A 20 -6.92 21.20 4.24
C ALA A 20 -6.51 20.40 2.99
N SER A 21 -5.91 19.23 3.25
CA SER A 21 -5.86 18.07 2.34
C SER A 21 -4.59 17.89 1.51
N ILE A 22 -3.51 17.46 2.16
CA ILE A 22 -2.64 16.45 1.55
C ILE A 22 -2.96 15.14 2.26
N LYS A 23 -4.11 14.55 1.94
CA LYS A 23 -4.41 13.19 2.37
C LYS A 23 -3.65 12.27 1.43
N SER A 24 -2.60 11.62 1.90
CA SER A 24 -1.93 10.57 1.13
C SER A 24 -2.97 9.50 0.77
N ILE A 25 -3.21 9.30 -0.52
CA ILE A 25 -4.07 8.22 -0.98
C ILE A 25 -3.29 6.93 -0.80
N GLU A 26 -3.74 6.11 0.14
CA GLU A 26 -3.24 4.74 0.33
C GLU A 26 -4.20 3.77 -0.37
N ILE A 27 -3.66 2.96 -1.27
CA ILE A 27 -4.39 1.86 -1.92
C ILE A 27 -3.76 0.58 -1.41
N ALA A 28 -4.48 -0.14 -0.54
CA ALA A 28 -4.12 -1.48 -0.10
C ALA A 28 -4.85 -2.50 -0.99
N LEU A 29 -4.10 -3.40 -1.61
CA LEU A 29 -4.62 -4.51 -2.41
C LEU A 29 -4.22 -5.81 -1.74
N GLU A 30 -5.19 -6.69 -1.53
CA GLU A 30 -4.92 -8.03 -1.01
C GLU A 30 -4.15 -8.84 -2.05
N ALA A 31 -3.09 -9.51 -1.60
CA ALA A 31 -2.13 -10.13 -2.51
C ALA A 31 -2.75 -11.31 -3.28
N GLU A 32 -3.67 -12.04 -2.63
CA GLU A 32 -4.42 -13.15 -3.20
C GLU A 32 -5.46 -12.72 -4.25
N LEU A 33 -5.76 -11.43 -4.34
CA LEU A 33 -6.66 -10.85 -5.34
C LEU A 33 -5.91 -10.23 -6.53
N ALA A 34 -4.62 -10.55 -6.68
CA ALA A 34 -3.84 -10.22 -7.86
C ALA A 34 -4.57 -10.65 -9.15
N GLN A 35 -4.44 -9.84 -10.22
CA GLN A 35 -5.05 -10.19 -11.50
C GLN A 35 -4.48 -11.51 -12.06
N LYS A 36 -3.23 -11.81 -11.72
CA LYS A 36 -2.60 -13.09 -12.03
C LYS A 36 -1.68 -13.51 -10.89
N VAL A 37 -1.68 -14.80 -10.59
CA VAL A 37 -0.67 -15.45 -9.76
C VAL A 37 -0.05 -16.56 -10.60
N GLU A 38 1.21 -16.41 -10.99
CA GLU A 38 1.92 -17.36 -11.83
C GLU A 38 2.59 -18.44 -10.98
N ALA A 39 2.30 -19.70 -11.31
CA ALA A 39 2.93 -20.87 -10.68
C ALA A 39 4.47 -20.77 -10.78
N PRO A 40 5.23 -21.17 -9.74
CA PRO A 40 4.80 -21.95 -8.60
C PRO A 40 4.28 -21.10 -7.43
N MET A 41 4.05 -19.80 -7.62
CA MET A 41 3.34 -19.00 -6.62
C MET A 41 1.88 -19.47 -6.55
N LYS A 42 1.34 -19.56 -5.33
CA LYS A 42 -0.04 -19.97 -5.07
C LYS A 42 -0.64 -19.12 -3.96
N VAL A 43 -1.97 -19.05 -3.95
CA VAL A 43 -2.73 -18.52 -2.81
C VAL A 43 -2.76 -19.60 -1.73
N ASP A 44 -2.53 -19.18 -0.49
CA ASP A 44 -2.53 -20.04 0.68
C ASP A 44 -3.31 -19.36 1.82
N ASP A 45 -3.92 -20.17 2.67
CA ASP A 45 -4.73 -19.77 3.82
C ASP A 45 -4.38 -20.56 5.09
N ASP A 46 -3.29 -21.34 5.04
CA ASP A 46 -2.82 -22.15 6.16
C ASP A 46 -2.47 -21.28 7.39
N ALA A 47 -2.57 -21.88 8.58
CA ALA A 47 -2.31 -21.25 9.88
C ALA A 47 -0.89 -20.67 10.03
N VAL A 48 0.01 -20.98 9.09
CA VAL A 48 1.34 -20.37 8.96
C VAL A 48 1.27 -18.90 8.52
N GLY A 49 0.18 -18.48 7.88
CA GLY A 49 -0.13 -17.11 7.48
C GLY A 49 -0.63 -16.20 8.60
N LYS A 50 -0.39 -16.56 9.88
CA LYS A 50 -0.75 -15.72 11.04
C LYS A 50 -0.21 -14.30 10.85
N GLY A 51 -1.12 -13.35 10.60
CA GLY A 51 -0.78 -11.95 10.37
C GLY A 51 -0.99 -11.46 8.94
N ALA A 52 -1.44 -12.30 8.02
CA ALA A 52 -1.98 -11.84 6.74
C ALA A 52 -3.29 -11.07 6.94
N SER A 53 -3.49 -10.00 6.16
CA SER A 53 -4.80 -9.38 6.05
C SER A 53 -5.79 -10.38 5.44
N ASN A 54 -7.00 -10.45 5.98
CA ASN A 54 -8.05 -11.42 5.60
C ASN A 54 -7.66 -12.91 5.67
N GLY A 55 -6.54 -13.25 6.33
CA GLY A 55 -6.12 -14.64 6.56
C GLY A 55 -5.58 -15.37 5.33
N LYS A 56 -5.35 -14.68 4.21
CA LYS A 56 -4.82 -15.26 2.97
C LYS A 56 -3.59 -14.53 2.49
N PHE A 57 -2.72 -15.23 1.77
CA PHE A 57 -1.50 -14.67 1.24
C PHE A 57 -1.06 -15.40 -0.04
N ILE A 58 -0.21 -14.76 -0.84
CA ILE A 58 0.50 -15.43 -1.92
C ILE A 58 1.85 -15.93 -1.42
N TRP A 59 2.22 -17.13 -1.83
CA TRP A 59 3.43 -17.77 -1.36
C TRP A 59 4.02 -18.68 -2.43
N MET A 60 5.32 -18.94 -2.32
CA MET A 60 6.05 -19.86 -3.18
C MET A 60 6.87 -20.81 -2.32
N GLU A 61 6.76 -22.10 -2.60
CA GLU A 61 7.47 -23.14 -1.85
C GLU A 61 8.98 -23.10 -2.06
N GLY A 62 9.73 -23.07 -0.96
CA GLY A 62 11.19 -23.01 -0.96
C GLY A 62 11.75 -22.12 0.13
N LYS A 63 13.08 -22.09 0.25
CA LYS A 63 13.77 -21.14 1.15
C LYS A 63 13.54 -19.71 0.66
N PRO A 64 13.34 -18.73 1.57
CA PRO A 64 13.33 -17.32 1.18
C PRO A 64 14.62 -17.00 0.43
N VAL A 65 14.49 -16.52 -0.79
CA VAL A 65 15.61 -16.02 -1.59
C VAL A 65 15.52 -14.50 -1.65
N THR A 66 16.64 -13.82 -1.45
CA THR A 66 16.74 -12.37 -1.69
C THR A 66 16.68 -12.13 -3.20
N GLY A 67 15.54 -11.61 -3.68
CA GLY A 67 15.33 -11.29 -5.09
C GLY A 67 14.50 -12.36 -5.82
N GLY A 68 13.33 -11.97 -6.30
CA GLY A 68 12.42 -12.81 -7.08
C GLY A 68 12.51 -12.52 -8.57
N GLY A 69 12.10 -13.49 -9.39
CA GLY A 69 11.65 -13.16 -10.75
C GLY A 69 12.00 -14.15 -11.85
N GLY A 70 12.15 -15.45 -11.55
CA GLY A 70 12.27 -16.44 -12.63
C GLY A 70 11.05 -17.35 -12.75
N LYS A 71 10.49 -17.78 -11.62
CA LYS A 71 9.57 -18.92 -11.63
C LYS A 71 8.14 -18.57 -11.24
N GLY A 72 7.86 -17.64 -10.33
CA GLY A 72 6.48 -17.26 -10.00
C GLY A 72 6.38 -15.83 -9.49
N TRP A 73 5.25 -15.20 -9.78
CA TRP A 73 5.02 -13.77 -9.61
C TRP A 73 3.52 -13.48 -9.51
N ALA A 74 3.17 -12.29 -9.03
CA ALA A 74 1.80 -11.81 -9.01
C ALA A 74 1.68 -10.47 -9.76
N GLU A 75 0.59 -10.29 -10.50
CA GLU A 75 0.30 -9.08 -11.27
C GLU A 75 -0.71 -8.19 -10.57
N PHE A 76 -0.39 -6.90 -10.49
CA PHE A 76 -1.28 -5.87 -9.99
C PHE A 76 -1.43 -4.75 -11.01
N VAL A 77 -2.66 -4.47 -11.43
CA VAL A 77 -2.98 -3.30 -12.27
C VAL A 77 -3.55 -2.20 -11.39
N VAL A 78 -2.78 -1.14 -11.16
CA VAL A 78 -3.17 -0.01 -10.31
C VAL A 78 -3.38 1.25 -11.17
N PRO A 79 -4.60 1.80 -11.26
CA PRO A 79 -4.85 3.02 -12.00
C PRO A 79 -4.29 4.23 -11.23
N ILE A 80 -3.22 4.83 -11.75
CA ILE A 80 -2.62 6.04 -11.21
C ILE A 80 -3.27 7.26 -11.87
N LYS A 81 -3.97 8.09 -11.07
CA LYS A 81 -4.76 9.23 -11.58
C LYS A 81 -3.95 10.49 -11.85
N GLU A 82 -2.86 10.68 -11.10
CA GLU A 82 -2.05 11.90 -11.15
C GLU A 82 -0.58 11.56 -11.37
N LYS A 83 0.20 12.48 -11.92
CA LYS A 83 1.65 12.27 -12.01
C LYS A 83 2.28 12.57 -10.65
N GLY A 84 3.07 11.64 -10.12
CA GLY A 84 3.71 11.83 -8.82
C GLY A 84 4.73 10.75 -8.49
N LYS A 85 5.29 10.84 -7.29
CA LYS A 85 6.10 9.77 -6.69
C LYS A 85 5.17 8.87 -5.88
N TYR A 86 5.30 7.56 -6.08
CA TYR A 86 4.51 6.54 -5.40
C TYR A 86 5.44 5.59 -4.65
N ALA A 87 5.04 5.19 -3.45
CA ALA A 87 5.69 4.11 -2.72
C ALA A 87 4.91 2.82 -2.97
N ILE A 88 5.61 1.79 -3.44
CA ILE A 88 5.09 0.43 -3.50
C ILE A 88 5.71 -0.31 -2.31
N TRP A 89 4.85 -0.86 -1.47
CA TRP A 89 5.26 -1.65 -0.32
C TRP A 89 4.38 -2.89 -0.23
N GLY A 90 4.92 -3.96 0.34
CA GLY A 90 4.21 -5.22 0.53
C GLY A 90 4.35 -5.68 1.96
N ARG A 91 3.25 -6.13 2.56
CA ARG A 91 3.29 -6.78 3.87
C ARG A 91 3.70 -8.24 3.68
N CYS A 92 4.89 -8.59 4.16
CA CYS A 92 5.40 -9.96 4.12
C CYS A 92 5.38 -10.56 5.53
N PRO A 93 4.35 -11.35 5.89
CA PRO A 93 4.35 -12.05 7.18
C PRO A 93 5.50 -13.07 7.22
N SER A 94 6.20 -13.13 8.35
CA SER A 94 7.19 -14.18 8.59
C SER A 94 6.47 -15.50 8.75
N LEU A 95 6.53 -16.37 7.72
CA LEU A 95 6.10 -17.75 7.83
C LEU A 95 7.10 -18.45 8.76
N GLY A 96 6.69 -18.71 10.00
CA GLY A 96 7.53 -19.31 11.05
C GLY A 96 7.91 -20.78 10.83
N ARG A 97 8.39 -21.13 9.62
CA ARG A 97 8.95 -22.45 9.32
C ARG A 97 10.47 -22.38 9.48
N GLN A 98 10.94 -22.69 10.70
CA GLN A 98 12.27 -23.26 10.92
C GLN A 98 12.21 -24.76 10.66
#